data_AF-A0A6P3WTZ7-F1
#
_entry.id   AF-A0A6P3WTZ7-F1
#
_cell.length_a   1.000
_cell.length_b   1.000
_cell.length_c   1.000
_cell.angle_alpha   90.00
_cell.angle_beta   90.00
_cell.angle_gamma   90.00
#
_symmetry.space_group_name_H-M   'P 1'
#
loop_
_entity.id
_entity.type
_entity.pdbx_description
1 polymer ?
#
loop_
_entity_poly.entity_id
_entity_poly.type
_entity_poly.pdbx_seq_one_letter_code
_entity_poly.pdbx_strand_id
1 'polypeptide(L)'
;MAKLNKFFPKLLRGFVQCACVTYCVGEYIGNIIVCVGSSMEPTLYTNDVLLMEQISVRLQRLDKGDIVISKCPSNPKQYICKRIVGLPGDKIRNGLSVTTVPYGHVWLEGDNRSNSTDSRIYGPVPQGLLLGRAFCKILPFSEITLFTTKHGLDGIQYFCDIRTSLESKNYVYHVACFR
;
A
#
# COMPACT_ATOMS: atom_id res chain seq x y z
N MET A 1 14.04 51.01 12.15
CA MET A 1 13.47 49.75 12.69
C MET A 1 12.09 49.36 12.12
N ALA A 2 11.45 50.15 11.25
CA ALA A 2 10.10 49.84 10.72
C ALA A 2 10.01 48.75 9.62
N LYS A 3 11.15 48.40 8.97
CA LYS A 3 11.16 47.38 7.91
C LYS A 3 11.06 45.94 8.44
N LEU A 4 11.57 45.68 9.65
CA LEU A 4 11.58 44.34 10.25
C LEU A 4 10.17 43.87 10.67
N ASN A 5 9.34 44.80 11.15
CA ASN A 5 7.99 44.51 11.63
C ASN A 5 6.99 44.18 10.49
N LYS A 6 7.25 44.64 9.26
CA LYS A 6 6.47 44.27 8.06
C LYS A 6 7.00 43.02 7.35
N PHE A 7 8.22 42.59 7.67
CA PHE A 7 8.87 41.41 7.09
C PHE A 7 8.44 40.12 7.79
N PHE A 8 8.39 40.13 9.13
CA PHE A 8 7.97 39.01 9.96
C PHE A 8 6.59 38.40 9.61
N PRO A 9 5.51 39.17 9.39
CA PRO A 9 4.19 38.59 9.06
C PRO A 9 4.14 37.97 7.66
N LYS A 10 4.96 38.44 6.71
CA LYS A 10 5.07 37.84 5.38
C LYS A 10 5.80 36.49 5.44
N LEU A 11 6.86 36.43 6.24
CA LEU A 11 7.62 35.20 6.47
C LEU A 11 6.76 34.14 7.18
N LEU A 12 6.03 34.53 8.23
CA LEU A 12 5.14 33.65 8.98
C LEU A 12 4.04 33.03 8.11
N ARG A 13 3.43 33.82 7.21
CA ARG A 13 2.45 33.31 6.25
C ARG A 13 3.04 32.22 5.35
N GLY A 14 4.27 32.39 4.88
CA GLY A 14 4.98 31.39 4.07
C GLY A 14 5.18 30.08 4.84
N PHE A 15 5.63 30.16 6.09
CA PHE A 15 5.80 28.98 6.94
C PHE A 15 4.50 28.22 7.19
N VAL A 16 3.41 28.93 7.48
CA VAL A 16 2.08 28.31 7.67
C VAL A 16 1.61 27.63 6.39
N GLN A 17 1.75 28.30 5.23
CA GLN A 17 1.38 27.71 3.95
C GLN A 17 2.19 26.45 3.64
N CYS A 18 3.52 26.49 3.83
CA CYS A 18 4.37 25.32 3.65
C CYS A 18 3.95 24.19 4.60
N ALA A 19 3.80 24.46 5.91
CA ALA A 19 3.42 23.44 6.88
C ALA A 19 2.07 22.78 6.55
N CYS A 20 1.06 23.55 6.14
CA CYS A 20 -0.22 23.01 5.70
C CYS A 20 -0.07 22.14 4.45
N VAL A 21 0.71 22.56 3.46
CA VAL A 21 0.97 21.77 2.25
C VAL A 21 1.70 20.48 2.59
N THR A 22 2.75 20.53 3.42
CA THR A 22 3.52 19.33 3.81
C THR A 22 2.66 18.35 4.60
N TYR A 23 1.79 18.84 5.49
CA TYR A 23 0.86 18.00 6.24
C TYR A 23 -0.15 17.31 5.32
N CYS A 24 -0.79 18.06 4.40
CA CYS A 24 -1.69 17.49 3.41
C CYS A 24 -0.97 16.47 2.51
N VAL A 25 0.24 16.78 2.07
CA VAL A 25 1.03 15.86 1.24
C VAL A 25 1.35 14.57 1.99
N GLY A 26 1.82 14.65 3.24
CA GLY A 26 2.15 13.49 4.06
C GLY A 26 0.93 12.60 4.33
N GLU A 27 -0.22 13.20 4.65
CA GLU A 27 -1.45 12.46 4.95
C GLU A 27 -2.03 11.77 3.71
N TYR A 28 -1.89 12.38 2.53
CA TYR A 28 -2.64 11.98 1.33
C TYR A 28 -1.84 11.26 0.25
N ILE A 29 -0.51 11.41 0.20
CA ILE A 29 0.28 10.84 -0.90
C ILE A 29 0.71 9.40 -0.59
N GLY A 30 1.39 9.16 0.53
CA GLY A 30 1.92 7.83 0.80
C GLY A 30 2.53 7.66 2.17
N ASN A 31 2.70 6.40 2.56
CA ASN A 31 3.25 5.98 3.84
C ASN A 31 4.32 4.90 3.64
N ILE A 32 5.20 4.77 4.64
CA ILE A 32 6.23 3.72 4.66
C ILE A 32 5.78 2.63 5.63
N ILE A 33 5.82 1.38 5.19
CA ILE A 33 5.33 0.23 5.96
C ILE A 33 6.39 -0.84 6.05
N VAL A 34 6.51 -1.46 7.23
CA VAL A 34 7.38 -2.63 7.43
C VAL A 34 6.52 -3.89 7.43
N CYS A 35 6.89 -4.85 6.59
CA CYS A 35 6.24 -6.15 6.51
C CYS A 35 6.73 -7.05 7.65
N VAL A 36 5.81 -7.65 8.39
CA VAL A 36 6.16 -8.62 9.45
C VAL A 36 5.44 -9.93 9.17
N GLY A 37 6.15 -10.96 8.73
CA GLY A 37 5.62 -12.33 8.56
C GLY A 37 5.59 -12.80 7.10
N SER A 38 5.34 -14.10 6.90
CA SER A 38 5.72 -14.82 5.67
C SER A 38 4.59 -15.05 4.65
N SER A 39 3.42 -14.43 4.86
CA SER A 39 2.25 -14.69 4.01
C SER A 39 2.38 -14.19 2.56
N MET A 40 3.33 -13.31 2.30
CA MET A 40 3.63 -12.73 0.99
C MET A 40 4.95 -13.25 0.39
N GLU A 41 5.55 -14.29 0.99
CA GLU A 41 6.73 -14.94 0.42
C GLU A 41 6.37 -15.72 -0.86
N PRO A 42 7.24 -15.76 -1.88
CA PRO A 42 8.60 -15.23 -1.92
C PRO A 42 8.71 -13.76 -2.35
N THR A 43 7.61 -13.06 -2.61
CA THR A 43 7.65 -11.67 -3.11
C THR A 43 8.12 -10.69 -2.06
N LEU A 44 7.68 -10.88 -0.82
CA LEU A 44 8.00 -10.03 0.33
C LEU A 44 8.40 -10.90 1.52
N TYR A 45 9.53 -10.55 2.12
CA TYR A 45 10.05 -11.19 3.32
C TYR A 45 9.80 -10.34 4.56
N THR A 46 10.00 -10.96 5.72
CA THR A 46 9.93 -10.25 7.00
C THR A 46 11.02 -9.18 7.08
N ASN A 47 10.64 -7.99 7.56
CA ASN A 47 11.44 -6.76 7.62
C ASN A 47 11.66 -6.03 6.29
N ASP A 48 11.02 -6.47 5.20
CA ASP A 48 10.98 -5.67 3.98
C ASP A 48 10.23 -4.36 4.24
N VAL A 49 10.75 -3.28 3.69
CA VAL A 49 10.12 -1.96 3.81
C VAL A 49 9.50 -1.57 2.48
N LEU A 50 8.21 -1.23 2.56
CA LEU A 50 7.37 -0.88 1.43
C LEU A 50 7.02 0.59 1.43
N LEU A 51 7.01 1.17 0.24
CA LEU A 51 6.31 2.42 -0.02
C LEU A 51 4.90 2.11 -0.50
N MET A 52 3.95 2.71 0.20
CA MET A 52 2.53 2.60 -0.04
C MET A 52 1.98 3.95 -0.45
N GLU A 53 1.07 3.94 -1.43
CA GLU A 53 0.28 5.11 -1.81
C GLU A 53 -1.21 4.89 -1.51
N GLN A 54 -1.91 5.96 -1.13
CA GLN A 54 -3.33 5.91 -0.76
C GLN A 54 -4.27 6.35 -1.89
N ILE A 55 -3.73 6.88 -2.98
CA ILE A 55 -4.47 7.55 -4.04
C ILE A 55 -5.26 6.53 -4.87
N SER A 56 -4.66 5.38 -5.22
CA SER A 56 -5.31 4.37 -6.06
C SER A 56 -6.52 3.74 -5.39
N VAL A 57 -6.48 3.54 -4.07
CA VAL A 57 -7.64 3.05 -3.31
C VAL A 57 -8.76 4.09 -3.29
N ARG A 58 -8.45 5.37 -3.10
CA ARG A 58 -9.44 6.45 -3.09
C ARG A 58 -10.09 6.68 -4.45
N LEU A 59 -9.31 6.55 -5.51
CA LEU A 59 -9.80 6.64 -6.89
C LEU A 59 -10.42 5.32 -7.39
N GLN A 60 -10.45 4.28 -6.56
CA GLN A 60 -10.90 2.91 -6.91
C GLN A 60 -10.20 2.36 -8.17
N ARG A 61 -8.96 2.75 -8.41
CA ARG A 61 -8.10 2.30 -9.51
C ARG A 61 -7.20 1.17 -9.01
N LEU A 62 -7.81 0.02 -8.79
CA LEU A 62 -7.12 -1.18 -8.32
C LEU A 62 -7.16 -2.23 -9.41
N ASP A 63 -6.01 -2.81 -9.70
CA ASP A 63 -5.84 -3.85 -10.71
C ASP A 63 -5.52 -5.20 -10.07
N LYS A 64 -5.81 -6.26 -10.82
CA LYS A 64 -5.39 -7.61 -10.43
C LYS A 64 -3.86 -7.65 -10.36
N GLY A 65 -3.34 -8.24 -9.29
CA GLY A 65 -1.91 -8.31 -9.03
C GLY A 65 -1.39 -7.19 -8.13
N ASP A 66 -2.17 -6.16 -7.83
CA ASP A 66 -1.77 -5.12 -6.87
C ASP A 66 -1.53 -5.71 -5.48
N ILE A 67 -0.46 -5.26 -4.82
CA ILE A 67 -0.21 -5.55 -3.41
C ILE A 67 -0.87 -4.44 -2.60
N VAL A 68 -1.78 -4.80 -1.71
CA VAL A 68 -2.55 -3.85 -0.91
C VAL A 68 -2.42 -4.13 0.57
N ILE A 69 -2.45 -3.05 1.34
CA ILE A 69 -2.52 -3.12 2.79
C ILE A 69 -3.96 -2.87 3.18
N SER A 70 -4.52 -3.79 3.96
CA SER A 70 -5.92 -3.74 4.43
C SER A 70 -5.97 -3.88 5.93
N LYS A 71 -7.01 -3.32 6.56
CA LYS A 71 -7.42 -3.78 7.89
C LYS A 71 -7.89 -5.23 7.79
N CYS A 72 -7.52 -6.04 8.77
CA CYS A 72 -7.97 -7.42 8.85
C CYS A 72 -9.49 -7.45 9.12
N PRO A 73 -10.30 -8.14 8.28
CA PRO A 73 -11.74 -8.25 8.48
C PRO A 73 -12.10 -8.90 9.82
N SER A 74 -11.32 -9.88 10.26
CA SER A 74 -11.55 -10.63 11.50
C SER A 74 -11.06 -9.87 12.74
N ASN A 75 -10.04 -9.01 12.61
CA ASN A 75 -9.50 -8.23 13.72
C ASN A 75 -9.10 -6.81 13.28
N PRO A 76 -9.94 -5.79 13.53
CA PRO A 76 -9.72 -4.44 13.00
C PRO A 76 -8.52 -3.70 13.61
N LYS A 77 -7.90 -4.24 14.67
CA LYS A 77 -6.66 -3.71 15.26
C LYS A 77 -5.40 -4.11 14.48
N GLN A 78 -5.54 -5.01 13.51
CA GLN A 78 -4.42 -5.55 12.75
C GLN A 78 -4.52 -5.14 11.28
N TYR A 79 -3.36 -4.92 10.68
CA TYR A 79 -3.20 -4.67 9.27
C TYR A 79 -2.59 -5.90 8.61
N ILE A 80 -3.05 -6.23 7.41
CA ILE A 80 -2.58 -7.34 6.59
C ILE A 80 -2.09 -6.82 5.24
N CYS A 81 -1.04 -7.43 4.71
CA CYS A 81 -0.55 -7.21 3.36
C CYS A 81 -0.90 -8.43 2.50
N LYS A 82 -1.61 -8.21 1.39
CA LYS A 82 -2.10 -9.27 0.49
C LYS A 82 -2.10 -8.79 -0.97
N ARG A 83 -2.18 -9.71 -1.91
CA ARG A 83 -2.33 -9.44 -3.34
C ARG A 83 -3.79 -9.51 -3.78
N ILE A 84 -4.22 -8.56 -4.61
CA ILE A 84 -5.52 -8.61 -5.28
C ILE A 84 -5.50 -9.70 -6.34
N VAL A 85 -6.32 -10.75 -6.15
CA VAL A 85 -6.52 -11.81 -7.14
C VAL A 85 -7.81 -11.59 -7.92
N GLY A 86 -8.83 -11.00 -7.29
CA GLY A 86 -10.14 -10.76 -7.88
C GLY A 86 -10.68 -9.38 -7.59
N LEU A 87 -11.33 -8.80 -8.59
CA LEU A 87 -12.04 -7.52 -8.57
C LEU A 87 -13.56 -7.76 -8.59
N PRO A 88 -14.38 -6.71 -8.33
CA PRO A 88 -15.83 -6.80 -8.43
C PRO A 88 -16.32 -7.50 -9.70
N GLY A 89 -17.17 -8.51 -9.55
CA GLY A 89 -17.75 -9.30 -10.64
C GLY A 89 -16.92 -10.51 -11.08
N ASP A 90 -15.69 -10.67 -10.59
CA ASP A 90 -14.89 -11.86 -10.88
C ASP A 90 -15.44 -13.12 -10.20
N LYS A 91 -15.29 -14.25 -10.87
CA LYS A 91 -15.59 -15.58 -10.32
C LYS A 91 -14.30 -16.25 -9.89
N ILE A 92 -14.11 -16.40 -8.58
CA ILE A 92 -12.94 -17.04 -8.00
C ILE A 92 -13.28 -18.47 -7.61
N ARG A 93 -12.46 -19.43 -8.05
CA ARG A 93 -12.61 -20.84 -7.71
C ARG A 93 -11.70 -21.18 -6.52
N ASN A 94 -12.31 -21.57 -5.41
CA ASN A 94 -11.62 -22.07 -4.23
C ASN A 94 -12.00 -23.54 -4.02
N GLY A 95 -11.18 -24.45 -4.54
CA GLY A 95 -11.44 -25.88 -4.54
C GLY A 95 -12.70 -26.25 -5.35
N LEU A 96 -13.72 -26.76 -4.65
CA LEU A 96 -15.02 -27.13 -5.24
C LEU A 96 -16.02 -25.97 -5.31
N SER A 97 -15.75 -24.88 -4.58
CA SER A 97 -16.65 -23.72 -4.51
C SER A 97 -16.23 -22.65 -5.50
N VAL A 98 -17.22 -22.03 -6.17
CA VAL A 98 -17.03 -20.85 -7.02
C VAL A 98 -17.74 -19.68 -6.35
N THR A 99 -16.96 -18.68 -5.95
CA THR A 99 -17.46 -17.47 -5.29
C THR A 99 -17.36 -16.30 -6.25
N THR A 100 -18.46 -15.57 -6.43
CA THR A 100 -18.43 -14.32 -7.20
C THR A 100 -18.12 -13.16 -6.25
N VAL A 101 -17.16 -12.32 -6.62
CA VAL A 101 -16.77 -11.15 -5.82
C VAL A 101 -17.85 -10.08 -5.96
N PRO A 102 -18.51 -9.67 -4.86
CA PRO A 102 -19.56 -8.67 -4.93
C PRO A 102 -19.01 -7.28 -5.24
N TYR A 103 -19.87 -6.38 -5.73
CA TYR A 103 -19.49 -4.99 -5.96
C TYR A 103 -19.02 -4.31 -4.67
N GLY A 104 -18.00 -3.46 -4.80
CA GLY A 104 -17.34 -2.79 -3.67
C GLY A 104 -16.47 -3.72 -2.81
N HIS A 105 -16.23 -4.97 -3.23
CA HIS A 105 -15.32 -5.90 -2.56
C HIS A 105 -14.18 -6.33 -3.48
N VAL A 106 -13.11 -6.85 -2.89
CA VAL A 106 -11.96 -7.43 -3.57
C VAL A 106 -11.63 -8.78 -2.96
N TRP A 107 -11.06 -9.66 -3.77
CA TRP A 107 -10.54 -10.94 -3.31
C TRP A 107 -9.03 -10.84 -3.12
N LEU A 108 -8.59 -10.96 -1.86
CA LEU A 108 -7.20 -10.83 -1.43
C LEU A 108 -6.61 -12.19 -1.07
N GLU A 109 -5.46 -12.54 -1.63
CA GLU A 109 -4.70 -13.75 -1.28
C GLU A 109 -3.24 -13.41 -0.96
N GLY A 110 -2.63 -14.20 -0.09
CA GLY A 110 -1.18 -14.16 0.10
C GLY A 110 -0.46 -14.94 -0.98
N ASP A 111 0.75 -14.52 -1.34
CA ASP A 111 1.59 -15.26 -2.28
C ASP A 111 2.02 -16.62 -1.69
N ASN A 112 2.19 -16.69 -0.36
CA ASN A 112 2.50 -17.92 0.35
C ASN A 112 1.21 -18.66 0.73
N ARG A 113 0.70 -19.48 -0.20
CA ARG A 113 -0.59 -20.17 -0.05
C ARG A 113 -0.70 -21.07 1.18
N SER A 114 0.40 -21.66 1.64
CA SER A 114 0.43 -22.58 2.79
C SER A 114 0.46 -21.86 4.13
N ASN A 115 0.83 -20.58 4.15
CA ASN A 115 1.03 -19.81 5.37
C ASN A 115 0.39 -18.42 5.26
N SER A 116 -0.89 -18.39 4.93
CA SER A 116 -1.64 -17.16 4.75
C SER A 116 -3.10 -17.32 5.16
N THR A 117 -3.50 -16.57 6.18
CA THR A 117 -4.91 -16.30 6.44
C THR A 117 -5.42 -15.20 5.50
N ASP A 118 -6.22 -15.58 4.51
CA ASP A 118 -6.69 -14.70 3.44
C ASP A 118 -8.15 -14.96 3.00
N SER A 119 -8.58 -14.40 1.87
CA SER A 119 -9.99 -14.43 1.42
C SER A 119 -10.52 -15.84 1.18
N ARG A 120 -9.64 -16.84 1.04
CA ARG A 120 -10.03 -18.26 0.98
C ARG A 120 -10.70 -18.72 2.27
N ILE A 121 -10.38 -18.09 3.40
CA ILE A 121 -10.90 -18.41 4.73
C ILE A 121 -12.03 -17.44 5.13
N TYR A 122 -11.81 -16.14 5.06
CA TYR A 122 -12.78 -15.13 5.53
C TYR A 122 -13.69 -14.56 4.43
N GLY A 123 -13.45 -14.87 3.15
CA GLY A 123 -14.24 -14.38 2.02
C GLY A 123 -13.78 -13.03 1.44
N PRO A 124 -14.60 -12.41 0.56
CA PRO A 124 -14.28 -11.13 -0.07
C PRO A 124 -14.15 -9.98 0.95
N VAL A 125 -13.20 -9.08 0.72
CA VAL A 125 -12.91 -7.94 1.59
C VAL A 125 -13.51 -6.66 1.03
N PRO A 126 -14.25 -5.86 1.83
CA PRO A 126 -14.72 -4.54 1.38
C PRO A 126 -13.55 -3.63 0.98
N GLN A 127 -13.67 -2.94 -0.15
CA GLN A 127 -12.65 -2.00 -0.63
C GLN A 127 -12.39 -0.85 0.36
N GLY A 128 -13.38 -0.50 1.20
CA GLY A 128 -13.22 0.50 2.26
C GLY A 128 -12.29 0.09 3.41
N LEU A 129 -11.90 -1.20 3.53
CA LEU A 129 -10.89 -1.64 4.49
C LEU A 129 -9.46 -1.51 3.95
N LEU A 130 -9.31 -1.29 2.64
CA LEU A 130 -8.03 -1.04 2.02
C LEU A 130 -7.52 0.33 2.47
N LEU A 131 -6.28 0.36 2.93
CA LEU A 131 -5.61 1.62 3.29
C LEU A 131 -4.91 2.23 2.09
N GLY A 132 -4.43 1.38 1.16
CA GLY A 132 -3.58 1.80 0.05
C GLY A 132 -2.83 0.64 -0.58
N ARG A 133 -2.11 0.97 -1.65
CA ARG A 133 -1.39 0.04 -2.49
C ARG A 133 0.11 0.18 -2.28
N ALA A 134 0.80 -0.93 -2.04
CA ALA A 134 2.25 -0.99 -2.07
C ALA A 134 2.74 -1.02 -3.51
N PHE A 135 3.51 -0.01 -3.90
CA PHE A 135 4.02 0.13 -5.27
C PHE A 135 5.53 -0.06 -5.35
N CYS A 136 6.26 -0.02 -4.23
CA CYS A 136 7.71 -0.20 -4.22
C CYS A 136 8.18 -0.90 -2.94
N LYS A 137 9.12 -1.84 -3.07
CA LYS A 137 9.96 -2.37 -2.00
C LYS A 137 11.27 -1.59 -2.01
N ILE A 138 11.58 -0.90 -0.91
CA ILE A 138 12.80 -0.06 -0.79
C ILE A 138 13.92 -0.73 0.00
N LEU A 139 13.60 -1.64 0.92
CA LEU A 139 14.60 -2.36 1.71
C LEU A 139 14.44 -3.88 1.51
N PRO A 140 15.57 -4.62 1.41
CA PRO A 140 16.97 -4.15 1.47
C PRO A 140 17.38 -3.29 0.26
N PHE A 141 18.23 -2.28 0.47
CA PHE A 141 18.65 -1.32 -0.58
C PHE A 141 19.34 -1.97 -1.79
N SER A 142 19.76 -3.22 -1.65
CA SER A 142 20.35 -4.02 -2.73
C SER A 142 19.30 -4.55 -3.72
N GLU A 143 18.00 -4.47 -3.41
CA GLU A 143 16.91 -5.06 -4.20
C GLU A 143 15.67 -4.15 -4.26
N ILE A 144 15.85 -2.89 -4.67
CA ILE A 144 14.72 -1.98 -4.82
C ILE A 144 13.84 -2.50 -5.95
N THR A 145 12.59 -2.84 -5.62
CA THR A 145 11.67 -3.51 -6.55
C THR A 145 10.40 -2.68 -6.68
N LEU A 146 10.14 -2.17 -7.89
CA LEU A 146 8.89 -1.49 -8.20
C LEU A 146 7.82 -2.52 -8.57
N PHE A 147 6.72 -2.53 -7.83
CA PHE A 147 5.50 -3.25 -8.17
C PHE A 147 4.68 -2.41 -9.15
N THR A 148 5.04 -2.46 -10.42
CA THR A 148 4.23 -1.84 -11.48
C THR A 148 3.17 -2.83 -11.97
N THR A 149 1.91 -2.51 -11.73
CA THR A 149 0.76 -3.12 -12.40
C THR A 149 0.52 -2.38 -13.69
N LYS A 150 0.36 -3.14 -14.79
CA LYS A 150 0.16 -2.60 -16.13
C LYS A 150 -1.17 -1.85 -16.19
N HIS A 151 -1.13 -0.54 -15.96
CA HIS A 151 -2.14 0.33 -16.54
C HIS A 151 -2.00 0.22 -18.05
N GLY A 152 -3.03 -0.28 -18.74
CA GLY A 152 -3.04 -0.50 -20.17
C GLY A 152 -2.76 0.79 -20.93
N LEU A 153 -1.48 1.00 -21.27
CA LEU A 153 -0.90 1.62 -22.47
C LEU A 153 0.58 1.18 -22.46
N ASP A 154 0.95 0.36 -23.43
CA ASP A 154 2.33 0.01 -23.83
C ASP A 154 3.20 -0.82 -22.86
N GLY A 155 3.02 -2.14 -22.93
CA GLY A 155 4.03 -3.00 -23.57
C GLY A 155 5.46 -3.11 -23.05
N ILE A 156 5.88 -2.46 -21.95
CA ILE A 156 7.28 -2.58 -21.48
C ILE A 156 7.37 -2.77 -19.97
N GLN A 157 7.93 -3.92 -19.57
CA GLN A 157 8.28 -4.23 -18.20
C GLN A 157 9.60 -3.54 -17.87
N TYR A 158 9.52 -2.41 -17.15
CA TYR A 158 10.72 -1.76 -16.63
C TYR A 158 10.92 -2.13 -15.17
N PHE A 159 11.88 -3.02 -14.95
CA PHE A 159 12.56 -3.20 -13.68
C PHE A 159 13.45 -1.97 -13.50
N CYS A 160 12.97 -0.94 -12.78
CA CYS A 160 13.76 0.25 -12.50
C CYS A 160 14.41 0.07 -11.12
N ASP A 161 15.65 -0.40 -11.11
CA ASP A 161 16.53 -0.42 -9.94
C ASP A 161 16.97 1.02 -9.65
N ILE A 162 16.16 1.72 -8.85
CA ILE A 162 16.43 3.12 -8.48
C ILE A 162 17.29 3.11 -7.22
N ARG A 163 18.62 3.12 -7.37
CA ARG A 163 19.54 3.48 -6.28
C ARG A 163 19.30 4.93 -5.86
N THR A 164 18.65 5.12 -4.72
CA THR A 164 18.63 6.44 -4.05
C THR A 164 18.81 6.28 -2.55
N SER A 165 19.93 6.85 -2.08
CA SER A 165 20.21 7.14 -0.67
C SER A 165 19.39 8.35 -0.25
N LEU A 166 18.60 8.25 0.83
CA LEU A 166 18.06 9.40 1.58
C LEU A 166 17.55 8.93 2.95
N GLU A 167 18.17 9.47 4.01
CA GLU A 167 17.68 9.39 5.39
C GLU A 167 16.43 10.24 5.57
N SER A 168 15.43 9.75 6.31
CA SER A 168 14.77 10.52 7.38
C SER A 168 13.63 9.75 8.06
N LYS A 169 13.52 10.01 9.37
CA LYS A 169 12.58 9.47 10.35
C LYS A 169 11.13 9.84 9.98
N ASN A 170 10.19 8.89 10.06
CA ASN A 170 8.93 9.00 10.81
C ASN A 170 7.92 7.86 10.53
N TYR A 171 7.11 7.56 11.57
CA TYR A 171 5.93 6.69 11.68
C TYR A 171 5.95 5.33 10.95
N VAL A 172 6.51 4.34 11.64
CA VAL A 172 6.46 2.93 11.25
C VAL A 172 5.15 2.31 11.74
N TYR A 173 4.27 1.93 10.83
CA TYR A 173 3.18 1.00 11.13
C TYR A 173 3.69 -0.43 10.91
N HIS A 174 3.63 -1.25 11.96
CA HIS A 174 3.92 -2.68 11.85
C HIS A 174 2.71 -3.40 11.26
N VAL A 175 2.86 -3.98 10.07
CA VAL A 175 1.83 -4.82 9.45
C VAL A 175 2.14 -6.28 9.78
N ALA A 176 1.21 -6.94 10.47
CA ALA A 176 1.38 -8.32 10.90
C ALA A 176 0.77 -9.28 9.86
N CYS A 177 1.62 -9.89 9.05
CA CYS A 177 1.35 -11.04 8.18
C CYS A 177 1.37 -12.33 9.01
N PHE A 178 0.20 -12.73 9.51
CA PHE A 178 0.05 -14.01 10.19
C PHE A 178 -0.17 -15.20 9.24
N ARG A 179 0.13 -16.37 9.80
CA ARG A 179 -0.16 -17.72 9.31
C ARG A 179 -1.67 -17.95 9.11
#